data_AF-A0A645HES7-F1
#
_entry.id   AF-A0A645HES7-F1
#
_cell.length_a   1.000
_cell.length_b   1.000
_cell.length_c   1.000
_cell.angle_alpha   90.00
_cell.angle_beta   90.00
_cell.angle_gamma   90.00
#
_symmetry.space_group_name_H-M   'P 1'
#
loop_
_entity.id
_entity.type
_entity.pdbx_description
1 polymer ?
#
loop_
_entity_poly.entity_id
_entity_poly.type
_entity_poly.pdbx_seq_one_letter_code
_entity_poly.pdbx_strand_id
1 'polypeptide(L)'
;MTNTTLTVEGEVSITGTASVEVTNTTLTVAGGVTVTGHLIAETNNTFTDVTGTGVAFDDTDISEITTGSFFVYNTGAAAFTVSLQVSPDTADALYAFDEDNDELPVEVGAKMIIAISKYGRYARLYYDAGAGASFSAYYIGQM
;
A
#
# COMPACT_ATOMS: atom_id res chain seq x y z
N MET A 1 39.57 -3.00 3.14
CA MET A 1 40.40 -4.21 3.35
C MET A 1 40.12 -5.15 2.21
N THR A 2 41.15 -5.69 1.56
CA THR A 2 40.97 -6.66 0.47
C THR A 2 41.37 -8.03 1.04
N ASN A 3 40.38 -8.83 1.41
CA ASN A 3 40.60 -10.20 1.88
C ASN A 3 40.26 -11.17 0.75
N THR A 4 41.13 -12.16 0.50
CA THR A 4 40.87 -13.24 -0.47
C THR A 4 39.61 -14.03 -0.10
N THR A 5 39.37 -14.24 1.19
CA THR A 5 38.17 -14.85 1.75
C THR A 5 37.76 -14.10 3.02
N LEU A 6 36.46 -13.82 3.17
CA LEU A 6 35.89 -13.23 4.37
C LEU A 6 34.83 -14.20 4.91
N THR A 7 35.04 -14.70 6.13
CA THR A 7 34.04 -15.47 6.87
C THR A 7 33.59 -14.62 8.05
N VAL A 8 32.30 -14.32 8.11
CA VAL A 8 31.67 -13.66 9.25
C VAL A 8 30.89 -14.72 10.01
N GLU A 9 31.32 -15.02 11.24
CA GLU A 9 30.54 -15.82 12.17
C GLU A 9 29.73 -14.88 13.08
N GLY A 10 28.41 -14.83 12.87
CA GLY A 10 27.49 -13.98 13.65
C GLY A 10 26.88 -12.82 12.87
N GLU A 11 26.22 -11.90 13.58
CA GLU A 11 25.56 -10.73 12.99
C GLU A 11 26.54 -9.55 12.88
N VAL A 12 26.51 -8.86 11.73
CA VAL A 12 27.21 -7.58 11.54
C VAL A 12 26.18 -6.47 11.60
N SER A 13 26.17 -5.71 12.69
CA SER A 13 25.37 -4.49 12.79
C SER A 13 26.13 -3.32 12.18
N ILE A 14 25.52 -2.63 11.22
CA ILE A 14 26.02 -1.38 10.63
C ILE A 14 25.12 -0.27 11.15
N THR A 15 25.68 0.67 11.91
CA THR A 15 24.92 1.81 12.47
C THR A 15 25.44 3.14 11.92
N GLY A 16 24.54 4.10 11.67
CA GLY A 16 24.88 5.44 11.16
C GLY A 16 24.92 5.52 9.63
N THR A 17 25.78 6.38 9.07
CA THR A 17 25.94 6.56 7.61
C THR A 17 27.01 5.67 7.00
N ALA A 18 27.44 4.62 7.72
CA ALA A 18 28.46 3.71 7.24
C ALA A 18 27.92 2.85 6.10
N SER A 19 28.65 2.77 4.99
CA SER A 19 28.38 1.81 3.92
C SER A 19 29.26 0.57 4.07
N VAL A 20 28.74 -0.58 3.66
CA VAL A 20 29.53 -1.80 3.51
C VAL A 20 29.67 -2.11 2.03
N GLU A 21 30.92 -2.10 1.57
CA GLU A 21 31.30 -2.50 0.22
C GLU A 21 32.03 -3.85 0.30
N VAL A 22 31.48 -4.87 -0.37
CA VAL A 22 32.09 -6.20 -0.47
C VAL A 22 32.68 -6.36 -1.86
N THR A 23 34.01 -6.43 -1.95
CA THR A 23 34.75 -6.52 -3.23
C THR A 23 35.29 -7.93 -3.52
N ASN A 24 34.86 -8.93 -2.74
CA ASN A 24 35.26 -10.32 -2.91
C ASN A 24 34.84 -10.87 -4.29
N THR A 25 35.72 -11.65 -4.94
CA THR A 25 35.43 -12.33 -6.21
C THR A 25 34.34 -13.38 -6.07
N THR A 26 34.25 -14.02 -4.90
CA THR A 26 33.20 -14.99 -4.55
C THR A 26 32.70 -14.71 -3.13
N LEU A 27 31.39 -14.76 -2.95
CA LEU A 27 30.71 -14.61 -1.66
C LEU A 27 29.76 -15.80 -1.46
N THR A 28 29.90 -16.51 -0.35
CA THR A 28 29.01 -17.61 0.05
C THR A 28 28.28 -17.21 1.31
N VAL A 29 26.96 -17.02 1.23
CA VAL A 29 26.10 -16.73 2.40
C VAL A 29 25.41 -18.02 2.82
N ALA A 30 25.67 -18.49 4.04
CA ALA A 30 25.11 -19.73 4.56
C ALA A 30 23.62 -19.61 4.99
N GLY A 31 23.10 -18.39 5.07
CA GLY A 31 21.71 -18.06 5.38
C GLY A 31 20.98 -17.31 4.26
N GLY A 32 19.78 -16.82 4.55
CA GLY A 32 19.03 -15.95 3.64
C GLY A 32 19.63 -14.55 3.54
N VAL A 33 19.53 -13.93 2.37
CA VAL A 33 19.87 -12.51 2.16
C VAL A 33 18.58 -11.75 1.92
N THR A 34 18.24 -10.83 2.81
CA THR A 34 17.13 -9.88 2.60
C THR A 34 17.71 -8.54 2.20
N VAL A 35 17.41 -8.10 0.98
CA VAL A 35 17.70 -6.74 0.52
C VAL A 35 16.41 -5.96 0.56
N THR A 36 16.27 -5.08 1.56
CA THR A 36 15.16 -4.13 1.61
C THR A 36 15.55 -2.89 0.82
N GLY A 37 14.83 -2.62 -0.27
CA GLY A 37 14.83 -1.36 -1.00
C GLY A 37 13.41 -1.09 -1.46
N HIS A 38 13.13 0.17 -1.88
CA HIS A 38 11.79 0.68 -2.21
C HIS A 38 10.98 -0.23 -3.15
N LEU A 39 10.31 -1.22 -2.59
CA LEU A 39 9.45 -2.13 -3.34
C LEU A 39 8.12 -1.43 -3.51
N ILE A 40 7.62 -1.39 -4.75
CA ILE A 40 6.30 -0.86 -5.04
C ILE A 40 5.31 -2.03 -5.06
N ALA A 41 4.41 -2.05 -4.09
CA ALA A 41 3.21 -2.87 -4.11
C ALA A 41 2.14 -2.17 -4.95
N GLU A 42 1.56 -2.87 -5.93
CA GLU A 42 0.47 -2.36 -6.75
C GLU A 42 -0.66 -3.39 -6.83
N THR A 43 -1.91 -2.93 -6.77
CA THR A 43 -3.10 -3.75 -7.02
C THR A 43 -4.16 -2.90 -7.68
N ASN A 44 -4.98 -3.46 -8.57
CA ASN A 44 -6.07 -2.74 -9.19
C ASN A 44 -7.34 -3.57 -9.26
N ASN A 45 -8.48 -2.89 -9.21
CA ASN A 45 -9.81 -3.46 -9.35
C ASN A 45 -10.63 -2.60 -10.31
N THR A 46 -11.49 -3.23 -11.11
CA THR A 46 -12.48 -2.54 -11.93
C THR A 46 -13.87 -2.99 -11.50
N PHE A 47 -14.73 -2.02 -11.23
CA PHE A 47 -16.11 -2.20 -10.78
C PHE A 47 -17.05 -1.69 -11.87
N THR A 48 -18.04 -2.51 -12.23
CA THR A 48 -19.02 -2.20 -13.26
C THR A 48 -20.41 -2.29 -12.67
N ASP A 49 -21.18 -1.21 -12.80
CA ASP A 49 -22.58 -1.08 -12.39
C ASP A 49 -22.83 -1.56 -10.95
N VAL A 50 -21.90 -1.26 -10.04
CA VAL A 50 -22.05 -1.55 -8.61
C VAL A 50 -23.07 -0.62 -7.97
N THR A 51 -23.83 -1.11 -7.01
CA THR A 51 -24.90 -0.36 -6.33
C THR A 51 -24.74 -0.47 -4.82
N GLY A 52 -25.30 0.49 -4.10
CA GLY A 52 -25.16 0.59 -2.65
C GLY A 52 -23.70 0.78 -2.24
N THR A 53 -23.36 0.19 -1.09
CA THR A 53 -22.05 0.38 -0.47
C THR A 53 -21.18 -0.86 -0.61
N GLY A 54 -19.86 -0.69 -0.70
CA GLY A 54 -18.93 -1.80 -0.70
C GLY A 54 -17.51 -1.38 -0.36
N VAL A 55 -16.59 -2.34 -0.48
CA VAL A 55 -15.16 -2.12 -0.22
C VAL A 55 -14.31 -2.53 -1.43
N ALA A 56 -13.27 -1.77 -1.68
CA ALA A 56 -12.18 -2.09 -2.58
C ALA A 56 -10.90 -2.29 -1.77
N PHE A 57 -10.07 -3.25 -2.19
CA PHE A 57 -8.79 -3.57 -1.56
C PHE A 57 -8.94 -3.94 -0.07
N ASP A 58 -9.89 -4.83 0.21
CA ASP A 58 -10.14 -5.31 1.57
C ASP A 58 -8.87 -5.92 2.18
N ASP A 59 -8.63 -5.64 3.46
CA ASP A 59 -7.44 -6.12 4.19
C ASP A 59 -6.08 -5.82 3.53
N THR A 60 -5.92 -4.66 2.86
CA THR A 60 -4.59 -4.27 2.32
C THR A 60 -3.62 -4.01 3.46
N ASP A 61 -2.61 -4.87 3.60
CA ASP A 61 -1.55 -4.70 4.60
C ASP A 61 -0.70 -3.46 4.27
N ILE A 62 -0.69 -2.51 5.18
CA ILE A 62 0.08 -1.25 5.10
C ILE A 62 1.14 -1.17 6.20
N SER A 63 1.39 -2.24 6.95
CA SER A 63 2.31 -2.23 8.10
C SER A 63 3.77 -1.98 7.72
N GLU A 64 4.16 -2.36 6.51
CA GLU A 64 5.50 -2.14 5.96
C GLU A 64 5.55 -0.96 4.97
N ILE A 65 4.44 -0.25 4.77
CA ILE A 65 4.33 0.80 3.75
C ILE A 65 4.74 2.15 4.34
N THR A 66 5.76 2.76 3.75
CA THR A 66 6.24 4.09 4.12
C THR A 66 5.43 5.21 3.45
N THR A 67 4.93 4.99 2.23
CA THR A 67 4.04 5.92 1.53
C THR A 67 3.09 5.15 0.62
N GLY A 68 1.79 5.33 0.77
CA GLY A 68 0.78 4.67 -0.06
C GLY A 68 -0.33 5.60 -0.51
N SER A 69 -0.96 5.25 -1.63
CA SER A 69 -2.09 6.01 -2.19
C SER A 69 -3.06 5.11 -2.93
N PHE A 70 -4.34 5.47 -2.85
CA PHE A 70 -5.38 4.95 -3.72
C PHE A 70 -5.66 5.93 -4.85
N PHE A 71 -5.82 5.42 -6.06
CA PHE A 71 -6.27 6.16 -7.23
C PHE A 71 -7.64 5.65 -7.62
N VAL A 72 -8.58 6.56 -7.85
CA VAL A 72 -9.95 6.22 -8.24
C VAL A 72 -10.31 6.97 -9.52
N TYR A 73 -10.84 6.24 -10.49
CA TYR A 73 -11.24 6.76 -11.79
C TYR A 73 -12.70 6.43 -12.05
N ASN A 74 -13.58 7.43 -12.04
CA ASN A 74 -14.99 7.22 -12.37
C ASN A 74 -15.14 7.06 -13.89
N THR A 75 -15.50 5.87 -14.32
CA THR A 75 -15.72 5.51 -15.73
C THR A 75 -17.20 5.39 -16.09
N GLY A 76 -18.07 5.49 -15.09
CA GLY A 76 -19.52 5.41 -15.21
C GLY A 76 -20.19 6.74 -15.50
N ALA A 77 -21.52 6.72 -15.49
CA ALA A 77 -22.37 7.87 -15.77
C ALA A 77 -22.92 8.56 -14.51
N ALA A 78 -22.59 8.05 -13.32
CA ALA A 78 -23.08 8.54 -12.03
C ALA A 78 -21.92 8.85 -11.09
N ALA A 79 -22.07 9.90 -10.30
CA ALA A 79 -21.15 10.23 -9.23
C ALA A 79 -21.37 9.30 -8.03
N PHE A 80 -20.31 9.09 -7.24
CA PHE A 80 -20.31 8.27 -6.04
C PHE A 80 -19.36 8.87 -5.01
N THR A 81 -19.39 8.39 -3.77
CA THR A 81 -18.43 8.80 -2.74
C THR A 81 -17.48 7.67 -2.37
N VAL A 82 -16.30 8.05 -1.90
CA VAL A 82 -15.31 7.12 -1.36
C VAL A 82 -14.78 7.62 -0.03
N SER A 83 -14.47 6.68 0.86
CA SER A 83 -13.83 6.96 2.13
C SER A 83 -12.64 6.03 2.36
N LEU A 84 -11.53 6.57 2.84
CA LEU A 84 -10.42 5.75 3.32
C LEU A 84 -10.76 5.19 4.70
N GLN A 85 -10.56 3.89 4.87
CA GLN A 85 -10.65 3.25 6.19
C GLN A 85 -9.32 2.59 6.56
N VAL A 86 -8.97 2.66 7.85
CA VAL A 86 -7.78 2.04 8.42
C VAL A 86 -8.14 1.20 9.65
N SER A 87 -7.40 0.13 9.88
CA SER A 87 -7.65 -0.82 10.98
C SER A 87 -6.35 -1.44 11.51
N PRO A 88 -6.28 -1.79 12.81
CA PRO A 88 -5.19 -2.60 13.35
C PRO A 88 -5.30 -4.10 13.04
N ASP A 89 -6.47 -4.58 12.59
CA ASP A 89 -6.81 -5.99 12.37
C ASP A 89 -7.74 -6.14 11.15
N THR A 90 -7.99 -7.36 10.66
CA THR A 90 -8.88 -7.63 9.51
C THR A 90 -10.36 -7.71 9.92
N ALA A 91 -10.70 -7.55 11.21
CA ALA A 91 -12.09 -7.54 11.64
C ALA A 91 -12.82 -6.25 11.18
N ASP A 92 -13.87 -6.40 10.38
CA ASP A 92 -14.69 -5.30 9.82
C ASP A 92 -15.10 -4.22 10.83
N ALA A 93 -15.46 -4.63 12.05
CA ALA A 93 -15.92 -3.73 13.10
C ALA A 93 -14.81 -2.80 13.66
N LEU A 94 -13.55 -3.06 13.31
CA LEU A 94 -12.38 -2.29 13.77
C LEU A 94 -11.90 -1.28 12.73
N TYR A 95 -12.46 -1.29 11.52
CA TYR A 95 -12.16 -0.28 10.52
C TYR A 95 -12.78 1.07 10.92
N ALA A 96 -11.90 2.06 11.06
CA ALA A 96 -12.26 3.45 11.29
C ALA A 96 -12.09 4.26 10.00
N PHE A 97 -13.00 5.19 9.76
CA PHE A 97 -12.88 6.16 8.69
C PHE A 97 -11.75 7.15 9.01
N ASP A 98 -10.92 7.44 8.01
CA ASP A 98 -10.00 8.58 8.06
C ASP A 98 -10.80 9.86 7.86
N GLU A 99 -11.00 10.64 8.92
CA GLU A 99 -11.79 11.89 8.90
C GLU A 99 -11.33 12.90 7.84
N ASP A 100 -10.05 12.87 7.45
CA ASP A 100 -9.50 13.75 6.41
C ASP A 100 -9.87 13.28 4.99
N ASN A 101 -10.26 12.02 4.84
CA ASN A 101 -10.55 11.34 3.58
C ASN A 101 -11.88 10.58 3.64
N ASP A 102 -12.90 11.18 4.27
CA ASP A 102 -14.23 10.62 4.40
C ASP A 102 -15.24 11.30 3.45
N GLU A 103 -16.18 10.51 2.91
CA GLU A 103 -17.25 10.92 1.99
C GLU A 103 -16.79 11.80 0.81
N LEU A 104 -15.62 11.50 0.24
CA LEU A 104 -15.03 12.26 -0.85
C LEU A 104 -15.83 12.03 -2.15
N PRO A 105 -16.36 13.08 -2.81
CA PRO A 105 -17.15 12.93 -4.02
C PRO A 105 -16.25 12.64 -5.23
N VAL A 106 -16.56 11.57 -5.96
CA VAL A 106 -15.93 11.20 -7.23
C VAL A 106 -16.91 11.46 -8.37
N GLU A 107 -16.87 12.69 -8.89
CA GLU A 107 -17.71 13.12 -10.01
C GLU A 107 -17.51 12.28 -11.27
N VAL A 108 -18.46 12.35 -12.19
CA VAL A 108 -18.41 11.64 -13.47
C VAL A 108 -17.16 12.02 -14.27
N GLY A 109 -16.36 11.02 -14.66
CA GLY A 109 -15.09 11.23 -15.38
C GLY A 109 -13.95 11.78 -14.53
N ALA A 110 -14.16 11.97 -13.21
CA ALA A 110 -13.12 12.47 -12.32
C ALA A 110 -12.02 11.42 -12.07
N LYS A 111 -10.84 11.94 -11.74
CA LYS A 111 -9.67 11.18 -11.31
C LYS A 111 -9.27 11.70 -9.94
N MET A 112 -9.23 10.82 -8.94
CA MET A 112 -8.93 11.18 -7.56
C MET A 112 -7.74 10.39 -7.05
N ILE A 113 -6.94 11.03 -6.19
CA ILE A 113 -5.84 10.42 -5.45
C ILE A 113 -6.12 10.61 -3.97
N ILE A 114 -6.02 9.54 -3.19
CA ILE A 114 -6.26 9.52 -1.75
C ILE A 114 -4.99 9.00 -1.11
N ALA A 115 -4.28 9.86 -0.38
CA ALA A 115 -3.06 9.48 0.30
C ALA A 115 -3.39 8.77 1.62
N ILE A 116 -2.70 7.67 1.90
CA ILE A 116 -2.82 6.98 3.19
C ILE A 116 -2.02 7.80 4.21
N SER A 117 -2.73 8.57 5.03
CA SER A 117 -2.13 9.55 5.95
C SER A 117 -2.04 9.05 7.40
N LYS A 118 -2.86 8.04 7.76
CA LYS A 118 -2.96 7.49 9.11
C LYS A 118 -2.25 6.15 9.20
N TYR A 119 -1.73 5.86 10.38
CA TYR A 119 -1.11 4.58 10.68
C TYR A 119 -2.17 3.53 11.02
N GLY A 120 -2.01 2.35 10.44
CA GLY A 120 -2.80 1.16 10.70
C GLY A 120 -2.00 -0.07 10.28
N ARG A 121 -2.54 -1.25 10.53
CA ARG A 121 -2.00 -2.48 9.94
C ARG A 121 -2.62 -2.75 8.58
N TYR A 122 -3.90 -2.45 8.45
CA TYR A 122 -4.68 -2.64 7.24
C TYR A 122 -5.35 -1.34 6.81
N ALA A 123 -5.48 -1.15 5.50
CA ALA A 123 -6.28 -0.11 4.89
C ALA A 123 -7.22 -0.70 3.85
N ARG A 124 -8.31 -0.01 3.58
CA ARG A 124 -9.23 -0.32 2.47
C ARG A 124 -9.94 0.94 2.01
N LEU A 125 -10.51 0.87 0.82
CA LEU A 125 -11.31 1.96 0.27
C LEU A 125 -12.79 1.58 0.32
N TYR A 126 -13.56 2.25 1.17
CA TYR A 126 -15.01 2.14 1.19
C TYR A 126 -15.61 3.00 0.07
N TYR A 127 -16.64 2.51 -0.60
CA TYR A 127 -17.38 3.28 -1.60
C TYR A 127 -18.89 3.22 -1.34
N ASP A 128 -19.58 4.32 -1.61
CA ASP A 128 -21.04 4.37 -1.72
C ASP A 128 -21.43 4.78 -3.15
N ALA A 129 -21.82 3.78 -3.93
CA ALA A 129 -22.25 3.91 -5.32
C ALA A 129 -23.72 4.34 -5.45
N GLY A 130 -24.48 4.45 -4.34
CA GLY A 130 -25.89 4.78 -4.35
C GLY A 130 -26.69 3.90 -5.32
N ALA A 131 -27.27 4.52 -6.35
CA ALA A 131 -28.09 3.81 -7.34
C ALA A 131 -27.28 3.12 -8.46
N GLY A 132 -25.97 3.32 -8.54
CA GLY A 132 -25.12 2.75 -9.58
C GLY A 132 -23.82 3.55 -9.78
N ALA A 133 -22.67 2.88 -9.83
CA ALA A 133 -21.40 3.47 -10.22
C ALA A 133 -20.53 2.46 -11.00
N SER A 134 -19.69 2.98 -11.88
CA SER A 134 -18.64 2.20 -12.56
C SER A 134 -17.32 2.95 -12.42
N PHE A 135 -16.29 2.27 -11.94
CA PHE A 135 -15.00 2.90 -11.67
C PHE A 135 -13.86 1.90 -11.69
N SER A 136 -12.66 2.39 -11.93
CA SER A 136 -11.42 1.65 -11.72
C SER A 136 -10.68 2.24 -10.53
N ALA A 137 -10.23 1.38 -9.63
CA ALA A 137 -9.44 1.78 -8.48
C ALA A 137 -8.07 1.10 -8.55
N TYR A 138 -7.04 1.79 -8.06
CA TYR A 138 -5.67 1.28 -7.97
C TYR A 138 -5.12 1.60 -6.59
N TYR A 139 -4.39 0.66 -5.99
CA TYR A 139 -3.57 0.85 -4.82
C TYR A 139 -2.11 0.85 -5.26
N ILE A 140 -1.33 1.82 -4.78
CA ILE A 140 0.13 1.86 -4.96
C ILE A 140 0.75 2.20 -3.61
N GLY A 141 1.65 1.35 -3.13
CA GLY A 141 2.38 1.53 -1.88
C GLY A 141 3.87 1.30 -2.05
N GLN A 142 4.69 2.17 -1.48
CA GLN A 142 6.13 2.03 -1.37
C GLN A 142 6.47 1.43 0.00
N MET A 143 7.21 0.33 0.00
CA MET A 143 7.78 -0.31 1.19
C MET A 143 9.12 0.34 1.52
#